data_AF-A0A941TZL4-F1
#
_entry.id   AF-A0A941TZL4-F1
#
_cell.length_a   1.000
_cell.length_b   1.000
_cell.length_c   1.000
_cell.angle_alpha   90.00
_cell.angle_beta   90.00
_cell.angle_gamma   90.00
#
_symmetry.space_group_name_H-M   'P 1'
#
loop_
_entity.id
_entity.type
_entity.pdbx_description
1 polymer ?
#
loop_
_entity_poly.entity_id
_entity_poly.type
_entity_poly.pdbx_seq_one_letter_code
_entity_poly.pdbx_strand_id
1 'polypeptide(L)'
;MKLQRRALTALLGATLALAGLGLPADAPAQARKDTVVLGMVLEPPGLDPTTAPAAAIGEIVHYNILEGLTKINVDGTVTPLLADSWSVTPDGKTYSFKLKRGIKFQDGEPFDAAAVKFSFERAKAEGSTNKAKKAVFDNISSIATPDAETVILVLNNADATLPFRLGENTAVILSPKSAATTASKPVGTGPYTFDSWQKGSAVTLVKWPGYRNPGAIKINKVTFRFINDPAAQVAALLAGDVDGFPRF
;
A
#
# COMPACT_ATOMS: atom_id res chain seq x y z
N MET A 1 -42.34 -35.50 -82.88
CA MET A 1 -41.43 -36.28 -83.73
C MET A 1 -40.12 -36.48 -82.96
N LYS A 2 -39.68 -37.74 -82.76
CA LYS A 2 -38.57 -38.27 -81.89
C LYS A 2 -38.89 -38.24 -80.37
N LEU A 3 -39.41 -39.30 -79.69
CA LEU A 3 -38.86 -40.63 -79.28
C LEU A 3 -37.47 -40.50 -78.61
N GLN A 4 -37.14 -40.95 -77.39
CA GLN A 4 -37.42 -42.18 -76.60
C GLN A 4 -37.16 -41.92 -75.09
N ARG A 5 -38.00 -42.35 -74.11
CA ARG A 5 -38.02 -43.64 -73.36
C ARG A 5 -36.80 -43.93 -72.45
N ARG A 6 -36.98 -43.84 -71.11
CA ARG A 6 -36.87 -44.91 -70.08
C ARG A 6 -36.36 -44.43 -68.70
N ALA A 7 -37.03 -44.98 -67.69
CA ALA A 7 -36.85 -44.86 -66.24
C ALA A 7 -35.51 -45.40 -65.71
N LEU A 8 -35.14 -44.97 -64.49
CA LEU A 8 -34.69 -45.88 -63.43
C LEU A 8 -34.86 -45.24 -62.03
N THR A 9 -35.45 -46.02 -61.13
CA THR A 9 -35.65 -45.88 -59.68
C THR A 9 -34.34 -45.83 -58.88
N ALA A 10 -34.28 -45.06 -57.79
CA ALA A 10 -33.52 -45.41 -56.58
C ALA A 10 -34.02 -44.66 -55.33
N LEU A 11 -34.03 -45.41 -54.23
CA LEU A 11 -34.55 -45.19 -52.88
C LEU A 11 -33.70 -44.25 -51.99
N LEU A 12 -34.23 -44.00 -50.77
CA LEU A 12 -33.58 -43.56 -49.52
C LEU A 12 -33.26 -42.06 -49.40
N GLY A 13 -33.54 -41.35 -48.32
CA GLY A 13 -34.05 -41.70 -46.99
C GLY A 13 -34.16 -40.40 -46.18
N ALA A 14 -35.13 -40.33 -45.28
CA ALA A 14 -35.32 -39.19 -44.40
C ALA A 14 -34.20 -39.12 -43.35
N THR A 15 -33.56 -37.96 -43.21
CA THR A 15 -32.81 -37.59 -42.01
C THR A 15 -33.22 -36.18 -41.60
N LEU A 16 -34.02 -36.10 -40.53
CA LEU A 16 -34.26 -34.89 -39.76
C LEU A 16 -32.91 -34.36 -39.26
N ALA A 17 -32.48 -33.20 -39.73
CA ALA A 17 -31.39 -32.46 -39.10
C ALA A 17 -31.95 -31.74 -37.86
N LEU A 18 -31.59 -32.23 -36.67
CA LEU A 18 -31.82 -31.57 -35.40
C LEU A 18 -31.14 -30.19 -35.41
N ALA A 19 -31.93 -29.14 -35.18
CA ALA A 19 -31.43 -27.80 -34.89
C ALA A 19 -30.69 -27.82 -33.54
N GLY A 20 -29.36 -27.92 -33.58
CA GLY A 20 -28.51 -27.70 -32.42
C GLY A 20 -28.51 -26.21 -32.06
N LEU A 21 -29.17 -25.85 -30.97
CA LEU A 21 -28.98 -24.57 -30.30
C LEU A 21 -27.51 -24.42 -29.93
N GLY A 22 -26.79 -23.56 -30.65
CA GLY A 22 -25.44 -23.15 -30.30
C GLY A 22 -25.48 -22.40 -28.96
N LEU A 23 -24.92 -23.02 -27.93
CA LEU A 23 -24.56 -22.34 -26.70
C LEU A 23 -23.55 -21.23 -27.04
N PRO A 24 -23.69 -20.00 -26.50
CA PRO A 24 -22.68 -18.97 -26.68
C PRO A 24 -21.36 -19.47 -26.08
N ALA A 25 -20.32 -19.44 -26.90
CA ALA A 25 -18.95 -19.74 -26.51
C ALA A 25 -18.55 -18.91 -25.30
N ASP A 26 -17.88 -19.54 -24.33
CA ASP A 26 -17.24 -18.90 -23.19
C ASP A 26 -16.50 -17.64 -23.64
N ALA A 27 -17.00 -16.48 -23.23
CA ALA A 27 -16.23 -15.25 -23.33
C ALA A 27 -14.92 -15.48 -22.55
N PRO A 28 -13.74 -15.22 -23.14
CA PRO A 28 -12.50 -15.33 -22.38
C PRO A 28 -12.61 -14.37 -21.20
N ALA A 29 -12.61 -14.91 -19.99
CA ALA A 29 -12.52 -14.11 -18.79
C ALA A 29 -11.29 -13.21 -18.93
N GLN A 30 -11.50 -11.89 -19.00
CA GLN A 30 -10.42 -10.92 -19.09
C GLN A 30 -9.41 -11.24 -18.00
N ALA A 31 -8.18 -11.63 -18.39
CA ALA A 31 -7.13 -11.96 -17.44
C ALA A 31 -7.03 -10.82 -16.43
N ARG A 32 -7.16 -11.15 -15.14
CA ARG A 32 -7.22 -10.14 -14.08
C ARG A 32 -5.92 -9.34 -14.10
N LYS A 33 -6.01 -8.04 -14.39
CA LYS A 33 -4.85 -7.14 -14.35
C LYS A 33 -4.30 -7.16 -12.92
N ASP A 34 -3.14 -7.78 -12.74
CA ASP A 34 -2.45 -7.95 -11.46
C ASP A 34 -1.29 -6.94 -11.30
N THR A 35 -1.22 -5.96 -12.18
CA THR A 35 -0.26 -4.86 -12.13
C THR A 35 -0.96 -3.52 -12.27
N VAL A 36 -0.51 -2.50 -11.55
CA VAL A 36 -1.02 -1.13 -11.65
C VAL A 36 0.12 -0.16 -11.94
N VAL A 37 -0.10 0.80 -12.83
CA VAL A 37 0.81 1.92 -13.07
C VAL A 37 0.15 3.21 -12.60
N LEU A 38 0.67 3.84 -11.56
CA LEU A 38 0.20 5.13 -11.06
C LEU A 38 1.09 6.25 -11.59
N GLY A 39 0.49 7.28 -12.16
CA GLY A 39 1.17 8.51 -12.54
C GLY A 39 1.44 9.38 -11.31
N MET A 40 2.65 9.94 -11.25
CA MET A 40 3.13 10.82 -10.18
C MET A 40 3.59 12.13 -10.79
N VAL A 41 3.16 13.26 -10.23
CA VAL A 41 3.54 14.59 -10.76
C VAL A 41 5.03 14.88 -10.54
N LEU A 42 5.59 14.40 -9.44
CA LEU A 42 6.98 14.66 -9.04
C LEU A 42 7.68 13.37 -8.62
N GLU A 43 8.94 13.26 -8.98
CA GLU A 43 9.86 12.31 -8.38
C GLU A 43 10.15 12.74 -6.93
N PRO A 44 10.06 11.84 -5.92
CA PRO A 44 10.41 12.19 -4.57
C PRO A 44 11.95 12.34 -4.40
N PRO A 45 12.44 13.20 -3.50
CA PRO A 45 13.88 13.34 -3.24
C PRO A 45 14.50 12.13 -2.52
N GLY A 46 13.66 11.29 -1.91
CA GLY A 46 14.01 10.06 -1.19
C GLY A 46 12.73 9.31 -0.81
N LEU A 47 12.83 8.25 -0.02
CA LEU A 47 11.68 7.41 0.37
C LEU A 47 11.43 7.36 1.89
N ASP A 48 12.11 8.19 2.68
CA ASP A 48 11.91 8.28 4.13
C ASP A 48 10.99 9.48 4.47
N PRO A 49 9.72 9.23 4.87
CA PRO A 49 8.76 10.29 5.19
C PRO A 49 9.05 10.98 6.53
N THR A 50 9.98 10.42 7.33
CA THR A 50 10.35 10.95 8.64
C THR A 50 11.51 11.94 8.58
N THR A 51 12.15 12.13 7.41
CA THR A 51 13.28 13.05 7.24
C THR A 51 13.07 14.11 6.16
N ALA A 52 12.07 13.95 5.28
CA ALA A 52 11.76 14.90 4.22
C ALA A 52 10.24 15.14 4.08
N PRO A 53 9.80 16.38 3.78
CA PRO A 53 8.37 16.74 3.80
C PRO A 53 7.64 16.45 2.47
N ALA A 54 8.37 16.04 1.42
CA ALA A 54 7.82 15.91 0.07
C ALA A 54 6.66 14.91 0.03
N ALA A 55 5.53 15.38 -0.51
CA ALA A 55 4.28 14.65 -0.47
C ALA A 55 4.32 13.33 -1.28
N ALA A 56 5.11 13.33 -2.37
CA ALA A 56 5.38 12.17 -3.22
C ALA A 56 6.00 10.98 -2.48
N ILE A 57 6.70 11.24 -1.36
CA ILE A 57 7.27 10.18 -0.51
C ILE A 57 6.13 9.33 0.05
N GLY A 58 5.17 9.99 0.70
CA GLY A 58 4.03 9.34 1.34
C GLY A 58 3.14 8.60 0.35
N GLU A 59 2.92 9.16 -0.84
CA GLU A 59 2.16 8.52 -1.92
C GLU A 59 2.71 7.15 -2.30
N ILE A 60 4.04 7.00 -2.27
CA ILE A 60 4.71 5.74 -2.62
C ILE A 60 4.79 4.81 -1.43
N VAL A 61 5.25 5.28 -0.25
CA VAL A 61 5.66 4.36 0.83
C VAL A 61 4.60 4.13 1.90
N HIS A 62 3.72 5.09 2.16
CA HIS A 62 2.78 5.02 3.29
C HIS A 62 1.67 4.00 3.00
N TYR A 63 1.44 3.07 3.93
CA TYR A 63 0.57 1.90 3.79
C TYR A 63 0.93 0.90 2.68
N ASN A 64 1.82 1.24 1.75
CA ASN A 64 2.35 0.29 0.78
C ASN A 64 3.53 -0.50 1.37
N ILE A 65 4.46 0.19 2.01
CA ILE A 65 5.70 -0.39 2.58
C ILE A 65 5.77 -0.10 4.07
N LEU A 66 5.58 1.16 4.45
CA LEU A 66 5.76 1.68 5.80
C LEU A 66 4.39 1.92 6.45
N GLU A 67 4.24 1.48 7.70
CA GLU A 67 2.97 1.55 8.44
C GLU A 67 3.18 2.19 9.81
N GLY A 68 2.16 2.92 10.29
CA GLY A 68 2.11 3.49 11.65
C GLY A 68 1.36 2.60 12.63
N LEU A 69 1.22 3.05 13.88
CA LEU A 69 0.45 2.33 14.90
C LEU A 69 -1.03 2.26 14.57
N THR A 70 -1.57 3.35 14.02
CA THR A 70 -2.96 3.49 13.61
C THR A 70 -3.07 3.69 12.09
N LYS A 71 -4.30 3.64 11.59
CA LYS A 71 -4.65 3.89 10.20
C LYS A 71 -5.70 4.99 10.13
N ILE A 72 -5.46 5.95 9.26
CA ILE A 72 -6.46 6.93 8.82
C ILE A 72 -7.17 6.30 7.62
N ASN A 73 -8.48 6.11 7.74
CA ASN A 73 -9.33 5.55 6.69
C ASN A 73 -9.72 6.63 5.67
N VAL A 74 -10.27 6.19 4.55
CA VAL A 74 -10.70 7.08 3.45
C VAL A 74 -11.77 8.07 3.91
N ASP A 75 -12.61 7.69 4.87
CA ASP A 75 -13.62 8.55 5.50
C ASP A 75 -13.07 9.45 6.62
N GLY A 76 -11.75 9.43 6.86
CA GLY A 76 -11.08 10.19 7.91
C GLY A 76 -11.12 9.55 9.30
N THR A 77 -11.80 8.42 9.48
CA THR A 77 -11.83 7.72 10.77
C THR A 77 -10.47 7.09 11.09
N VAL A 78 -10.16 6.99 12.39
CA VAL A 78 -8.91 6.37 12.87
C VAL A 78 -9.19 4.98 13.40
N THR A 79 -8.45 3.99 12.91
CA THR A 79 -8.55 2.58 13.33
C THR A 79 -7.19 1.98 13.68
N PRO A 80 -7.13 0.84 14.39
CA PRO A 80 -5.88 0.15 14.67
C PRO A 80 -5.17 -0.36 13.40
N LEU A 81 -3.83 -0.29 13.35
CA LEU A 81 -3.01 -0.84 12.25
C LEU A 81 -1.94 -1.82 12.76
N LEU A 82 -0.80 -1.30 13.23
CA LEU A 82 0.24 -2.08 13.91
C LEU A 82 -0.04 -2.21 15.41
N ALA A 83 -0.73 -1.22 15.99
CA ALA A 83 -1.44 -1.42 17.24
C ALA A 83 -2.70 -2.28 16.99
N ASP A 84 -3.06 -3.07 17.99
CA ASP A 84 -4.31 -3.80 18.08
C ASP A 84 -5.40 -2.96 18.76
N SER A 85 -5.04 -2.23 19.82
CA SER A 85 -5.92 -1.31 20.54
C SER A 85 -5.12 -0.25 21.29
N TRP A 86 -5.80 0.78 21.79
CA TRP A 86 -5.22 1.73 22.74
C TRP A 86 -6.24 2.22 23.76
N SER A 87 -5.74 2.67 24.90
CA SER A 87 -6.52 3.37 25.93
C SER A 87 -5.86 4.70 26.26
N VAL A 88 -6.66 5.68 26.66
CA VAL A 88 -6.18 6.99 27.12
C VAL A 88 -6.66 7.25 28.54
N THR A 89 -5.81 7.85 29.37
CA THR A 89 -6.20 8.30 30.72
C THR A 89 -7.20 9.47 30.64
N PRO A 90 -8.04 9.69 31.67
CA PRO A 90 -9.05 10.76 31.65
C PRO A 90 -8.49 12.17 31.43
N ASP A 91 -7.22 12.40 31.81
CA ASP A 91 -6.53 13.68 31.59
C ASP A 91 -6.00 13.87 30.16
N GLY A 92 -6.14 12.86 29.28
CA GLY A 92 -5.70 12.89 27.89
C GLY A 92 -4.18 12.85 27.69
N LYS A 93 -3.40 12.54 28.73
CA LYS A 93 -1.93 12.63 28.70
C LYS A 93 -1.20 11.30 28.59
N THR A 94 -1.81 10.18 28.94
CA THR A 94 -1.15 8.87 28.86
C THR A 94 -1.92 7.96 27.91
N TYR A 95 -1.23 7.52 26.87
CA TYR A 95 -1.73 6.54 25.92
C TYR A 95 -1.01 5.21 26.11
N SER A 96 -1.78 4.13 26.26
CA SER A 96 -1.25 2.76 26.29
C SER A 96 -1.71 2.03 25.04
N PHE A 97 -0.77 1.64 24.19
CA PHE A 97 -1.01 0.87 22.97
C PHE A 97 -0.66 -0.59 23.20
N LYS A 98 -1.57 -1.49 22.82
CA LYS A 98 -1.29 -2.92 22.67
C LYS A 98 -0.94 -3.19 21.22
N LEU A 99 0.21 -3.83 20.97
CA LEU A 99 0.73 -4.10 19.64
C LEU A 99 0.27 -5.46 19.13
N LYS A 100 0.14 -5.59 17.81
CA LYS A 100 -0.15 -6.88 17.18
C LYS A 100 1.04 -7.82 17.28
N ARG A 101 0.75 -9.08 17.59
CA ARG A 101 1.75 -10.15 17.71
C ARG A 101 2.17 -10.69 16.35
N GLY A 102 3.42 -11.18 16.29
CA GLY A 102 3.90 -11.99 15.16
C GLY A 102 4.12 -11.23 13.85
N ILE A 103 4.01 -9.91 13.84
CA ILE A 103 4.35 -9.08 12.68
C ILE A 103 5.88 -9.04 12.57
N LYS A 104 6.37 -9.09 11.33
CA LYS A 104 7.78 -8.92 10.99
C LYS A 104 7.94 -7.75 10.04
N PHE A 105 9.12 -7.16 10.07
CA PHE A 105 9.60 -6.32 8.99
C PHE A 105 10.04 -7.18 7.80
N GLN A 106 10.12 -6.56 6.63
CA GLN A 106 10.55 -7.19 5.38
C GLN A 106 12.02 -7.68 5.40
N ASP A 107 12.83 -7.21 6.35
CA ASP A 107 14.21 -7.64 6.61
C ASP A 107 14.32 -8.81 7.61
N GLY A 108 13.18 -9.34 8.06
CA GLY A 108 13.06 -10.48 8.97
C GLY A 108 13.04 -10.12 10.46
N GLU A 109 13.34 -8.88 10.84
CA GLU A 109 13.28 -8.43 12.23
C GLU A 109 11.83 -8.45 12.75
N PRO A 110 11.60 -8.74 14.05
CA PRO A 110 10.27 -8.65 14.63
C PRO A 110 9.81 -7.18 14.71
N PHE A 111 8.51 -6.97 14.55
CA PHE A 111 7.87 -5.73 14.97
C PHE A 111 7.46 -5.85 16.43
N ASP A 112 8.00 -4.97 17.28
CA ASP A 112 7.73 -4.94 18.72
C ASP A 112 7.78 -3.50 19.28
N ALA A 113 7.58 -3.38 20.60
CA ALA A 113 7.60 -2.11 21.31
C ALA A 113 8.97 -1.41 21.24
N ALA A 114 10.08 -2.14 21.11
CA ALA A 114 11.41 -1.55 20.98
C ALA A 114 11.57 -0.86 19.61
N ALA A 115 11.07 -1.45 18.53
CA ALA A 115 11.04 -0.81 17.21
C ALA A 115 10.20 0.48 17.20
N VAL A 116 9.06 0.49 17.91
CA VAL A 116 8.23 1.68 18.09
C VAL A 116 9.00 2.77 18.84
N LYS A 117 9.59 2.42 19.99
CA LYS A 117 10.38 3.35 20.80
C LYS A 117 11.53 3.94 20.00
N PHE A 118 12.31 3.11 19.32
CA PHE A 118 13.39 3.55 18.43
C PHE A 118 12.91 4.58 17.40
N SER A 119 11.79 4.28 16.72
CA SER A 119 11.27 5.14 15.65
C SER A 119 10.85 6.52 16.18
N PHE A 120 10.18 6.56 17.32
CA PHE A 120 9.71 7.80 17.93
C PHE A 120 10.83 8.59 18.60
N GLU A 121 11.82 7.92 19.20
CA GLU A 121 13.04 8.58 19.70
C GLU A 121 13.84 9.20 18.57
N ARG A 122 14.00 8.49 17.44
CA ARG A 122 14.61 9.05 16.22
C ARG A 122 13.85 10.28 15.73
N ALA A 123 12.52 10.24 15.71
CA ALA A 123 11.70 11.36 15.27
C ALA A 123 11.77 12.57 16.24
N LYS A 124 11.97 12.33 17.54
CA LYS A 124 12.10 13.35 18.59
C LYS A 124 13.52 13.93 18.72
N ALA A 125 14.55 13.21 18.29
CA ALA A 125 15.96 13.58 18.47
C ALA A 125 16.27 15.03 18.07
N GLU A 126 17.24 15.66 18.74
CA GLU A 126 17.55 17.10 18.57
C GLU A 126 17.79 17.51 17.11
N GLY A 127 18.56 16.70 16.36
CA GLY A 127 18.83 16.91 14.92
C GLY A 127 17.77 16.35 13.96
N SER A 128 16.61 15.89 14.46
CA SER A 128 15.55 15.35 13.61
C SER A 128 14.94 16.42 12.70
N THR A 129 14.85 16.11 11.41
CA THR A 129 14.18 16.94 10.40
C THR A 129 12.72 16.53 10.17
N ASN A 130 12.18 15.64 11.00
CA ASN A 130 10.79 15.20 10.88
C ASN A 130 9.84 16.39 11.01
N LYS A 131 9.03 16.66 9.99
CA LYS A 131 8.08 17.79 10.00
C LYS A 131 7.07 17.72 11.15
N ALA A 132 6.78 16.52 11.67
CA ALA A 132 5.90 16.32 12.82
C ALA A 132 6.64 16.40 14.16
N LYS A 133 7.95 16.69 14.19
CA LYS A 133 8.74 16.80 15.43
C LYS A 133 8.06 17.74 16.44
N LYS A 134 7.82 18.99 16.04
CA LYS A 134 7.21 20.00 16.91
C LYS A 134 5.75 19.71 17.23
N ALA A 135 5.00 19.22 16.24
CA ALA A 135 3.57 19.03 16.36
C ALA A 135 3.18 17.75 17.14
N VAL A 136 4.06 16.74 17.19
CA VAL A 136 3.75 15.41 17.73
C VAL A 136 4.84 14.95 18.69
N PHE A 137 6.07 14.77 18.20
CA PHE A 137 7.09 14.03 18.95
C PHE A 137 7.69 14.80 20.14
N ASP A 138 7.78 16.13 20.06
CA ASP A 138 8.21 16.98 21.19
C ASP A 138 7.17 17.01 22.32
N ASN A 139 5.90 16.72 22.02
CA ASN A 139 4.86 16.58 23.06
C ASN A 139 4.96 15.26 23.82
N ILE A 140 5.62 14.22 23.27
CA ILE A 140 5.85 12.95 23.98
C ILE A 140 6.96 13.17 25.00
N SER A 141 6.63 13.14 26.29
CA SER A 141 7.58 13.31 27.38
C SER A 141 8.42 12.05 27.60
N SER A 142 7.77 10.88 27.63
CA SER A 142 8.42 9.59 27.81
C SER A 142 7.76 8.47 26.99
N ILE A 143 8.56 7.45 26.68
CA ILE A 143 8.16 6.24 25.98
C ILE A 143 8.61 5.04 26.81
N ALA A 144 7.64 4.33 27.39
CA ALA A 144 7.89 3.12 28.16
C ALA A 144 7.42 1.89 27.38
N THR A 145 8.22 0.82 27.47
CA THR A 145 8.00 -0.45 26.79
C THR A 145 8.13 -1.58 27.82
N PRO A 146 7.13 -1.75 28.71
CA PRO A 146 7.23 -2.71 29.81
C PRO A 146 7.35 -4.16 29.34
N ASP A 147 6.90 -4.44 28.12
CA ASP A 147 7.04 -5.70 27.42
C ASP A 147 7.11 -5.44 25.90
N ALA A 148 7.29 -6.50 25.10
CA ALA A 148 7.43 -6.41 23.64
C ALA A 148 6.15 -5.94 22.92
N GLU A 149 5.00 -5.96 23.57
CA GLU A 149 3.69 -5.74 22.94
C GLU A 149 2.95 -4.53 23.52
N THR A 150 3.60 -3.77 24.38
CA THR A 150 3.00 -2.63 25.07
C THR A 150 3.88 -1.41 24.90
N VAL A 151 3.30 -0.33 24.38
CA VAL A 151 3.95 0.98 24.31
C VAL A 151 3.11 1.97 25.09
N ILE A 152 3.72 2.62 26.08
CA ILE A 152 3.09 3.67 26.86
C ILE A 152 3.74 4.99 26.48
N LEU A 153 2.94 5.91 25.94
CA LEU A 153 3.34 7.28 25.62
C LEU A 153 2.77 8.20 26.68
N VAL A 154 3.63 8.95 27.35
CA VAL A 154 3.22 10.05 28.24
C VAL A 154 3.46 11.36 27.52
N LEU A 155 2.50 12.27 27.61
CA LEU A 155 2.53 13.57 26.93
C LEU A 155 2.77 14.70 27.92
N ASN A 156 3.46 15.75 27.47
CA ASN A 156 3.60 17.01 28.21
C ASN A 156 2.23 17.71 28.32
N ASN A 157 1.51 17.78 27.20
CA ASN A 157 0.18 18.37 27.07
C ASN A 157 -0.80 17.33 26.52
N ALA A 158 -2.04 17.39 26.98
CA ALA A 158 -3.09 16.51 26.48
C ALA A 158 -3.30 16.74 24.97
N ASP A 159 -3.44 15.65 24.21
CA ASP A 159 -3.69 15.70 22.77
C ASP A 159 -4.62 14.56 22.37
N ALA A 160 -5.89 14.88 22.14
CA ALA A 160 -6.91 13.93 21.71
C ALA A 160 -6.71 13.47 20.25
N THR A 161 -5.91 14.20 19.46
CA THR A 161 -5.64 13.90 18.05
C THR A 161 -4.47 12.94 17.86
N LEU A 162 -3.76 12.57 18.94
CA LEU A 162 -2.58 11.71 18.86
C LEU A 162 -2.83 10.42 18.04
N PRO A 163 -3.93 9.67 18.21
CA PRO A 163 -4.17 8.48 17.37
C PRO A 163 -4.24 8.81 15.87
N PHE A 164 -4.75 9.97 15.47
CA PHE A 164 -4.73 10.41 14.07
C PHE A 164 -3.29 10.70 13.63
N ARG A 165 -2.53 11.46 14.43
CA ARG A 165 -1.12 11.81 14.16
C ARG A 165 -0.22 10.58 13.99
N LEU A 166 -0.45 9.54 14.80
CA LEU A 166 0.29 8.27 14.74
C LEU A 166 -0.09 7.39 13.53
N GLY A 167 -1.11 7.79 12.78
CA GLY A 167 -1.51 7.17 11.52
C GLY A 167 -1.00 7.93 10.29
N GLU A 168 -0.33 9.07 10.48
CA GLU A 168 0.29 9.84 9.41
C GLU A 168 1.66 9.25 9.02
N ASN A 169 2.10 9.51 7.78
CA ASN A 169 3.35 8.96 7.25
C ASN A 169 4.61 9.36 8.04
N THR A 170 4.57 10.46 8.78
CA THR A 170 5.67 10.94 9.63
C THR A 170 5.88 10.09 10.87
N ALA A 171 4.90 9.25 11.23
CA ALA A 171 4.89 8.40 12.41
C ALA A 171 4.96 6.90 12.08
N VAL A 172 5.41 6.56 10.87
CA VAL A 172 5.68 5.16 10.49
C VAL A 172 6.73 4.53 11.42
N ILE A 173 6.59 3.23 11.65
CA ILE A 173 7.56 2.46 12.43
C ILE A 173 8.61 1.88 11.49
N LEU A 174 9.88 2.12 11.82
CA LEU A 174 11.03 1.65 11.05
C LEU A 174 11.73 0.50 11.79
N SER A 175 12.24 -0.47 11.03
CA SER A 175 13.18 -1.46 11.57
C SER A 175 14.48 -0.76 11.95
N PRO A 176 14.98 -0.89 13.19
CA PRO A 176 16.25 -0.29 13.60
C PRO A 176 17.43 -0.69 12.69
N LYS A 177 17.42 -1.92 12.18
CA LYS A 177 18.45 -2.48 11.31
C LYS A 177 18.56 -1.77 9.97
N SER A 178 17.44 -1.35 9.39
CA SER A 178 17.39 -0.77 8.04
C SER A 178 17.05 0.72 8.02
N ALA A 179 16.79 1.34 9.19
CA ALA A 179 16.34 2.73 9.29
C ALA A 179 17.27 3.73 8.58
N ALA A 180 18.59 3.49 8.63
CA ALA A 180 19.59 4.34 7.98
C ALA A 180 19.47 4.38 6.45
N THR A 181 18.93 3.33 5.82
CA THR A 181 18.80 3.24 4.36
C THR A 181 17.38 3.51 3.87
N THR A 182 16.44 3.89 4.75
CA THR A 182 15.02 4.07 4.41
C THR A 182 14.82 5.02 3.21
N ALA A 183 15.66 6.05 3.09
CA ALA A 183 15.56 7.04 2.02
C ALA A 183 15.82 6.48 0.61
N SER A 184 16.55 5.36 0.49
CA SER A 184 16.89 4.73 -0.79
C SER A 184 16.30 3.33 -0.95
N LYS A 185 16.17 2.58 0.15
CA LYS A 185 15.65 1.22 0.21
C LYS A 185 14.76 1.07 1.46
N PRO A 186 13.50 1.54 1.41
CA PRO A 186 12.60 1.43 2.54
C PRO A 186 12.26 -0.04 2.83
N VAL A 187 12.23 -0.36 4.11
CA VAL A 187 11.86 -1.66 4.66
C VAL A 187 10.82 -1.40 5.72
N GLY A 188 9.67 -2.05 5.62
CA GLY A 188 8.59 -1.89 6.58
C GLY A 188 7.83 -3.18 6.82
N THR A 189 6.58 -3.03 7.26
CA THR A 189 5.66 -4.12 7.63
C THR A 189 4.47 -4.22 6.65
N GLY A 190 4.43 -3.33 5.66
CA GLY A 190 3.34 -3.20 4.69
C GLY A 190 3.31 -4.29 3.61
N PRO A 191 2.24 -4.30 2.80
CA PRO A 191 1.95 -5.36 1.82
C PRO A 191 2.92 -5.44 0.63
N TYR A 192 3.72 -4.41 0.36
CA TYR A 192 4.67 -4.38 -0.75
C TYR A 192 6.09 -4.10 -0.29
N THR A 193 7.06 -4.70 -0.97
CA THR A 193 8.48 -4.40 -0.84
C THR A 193 8.94 -3.46 -1.95
N PHE A 194 9.92 -2.62 -1.64
CA PHE A 194 10.67 -1.90 -2.66
C PHE A 194 11.40 -2.87 -3.60
N ASP A 195 11.21 -2.72 -4.90
CA ASP A 195 11.91 -3.48 -5.93
C ASP A 195 13.02 -2.64 -6.57
N SER A 196 12.66 -1.52 -7.20
CA SER A 196 13.61 -0.71 -7.96
C SER A 196 13.21 0.77 -8.04
N TRP A 197 14.21 1.62 -8.27
CA TRP A 197 14.03 3.03 -8.58
C TRP A 197 14.90 3.42 -9.77
N GLN A 198 14.25 3.67 -10.90
CA GLN A 198 14.86 4.26 -12.08
C GLN A 198 14.73 5.78 -11.97
N LYS A 199 15.81 6.45 -11.56
CA LYS A 199 15.82 7.90 -11.32
C LYS A 199 15.35 8.68 -12.55
N GLY A 200 14.49 9.67 -12.35
CA GLY A 200 13.83 10.43 -13.42
C GLY A 200 12.72 9.67 -14.17
N SER A 201 12.45 8.41 -13.84
CA SER A 201 11.46 7.58 -14.56
C SER A 201 10.38 7.00 -13.65
N ALA A 202 10.72 6.10 -12.73
CA ALA A 202 9.73 5.41 -11.91
C ALA A 202 10.31 4.74 -10.66
N VAL A 203 9.43 4.50 -9.67
CA VAL A 203 9.65 3.55 -8.56
C VAL A 203 8.73 2.35 -8.75
N THR A 204 9.26 1.13 -8.58
CA THR A 204 8.47 -0.10 -8.64
C THR A 204 8.45 -0.79 -7.28
N LEU A 205 7.25 -1.22 -6.88
CA LEU A 205 6.99 -2.04 -5.71
C LEU A 205 6.42 -3.39 -6.14
N VAL A 206 6.75 -4.44 -5.39
CA VAL A 206 6.24 -5.79 -5.63
C VAL A 206 5.58 -6.34 -4.38
N LYS A 207 4.56 -7.18 -4.57
CA LYS A 207 3.83 -7.83 -3.48
C LYS A 207 4.81 -8.56 -2.56
N TRP A 208 4.65 -8.35 -1.25
CA TRP A 208 5.41 -9.08 -0.24
C TRP A 208 4.63 -10.30 0.24
N PRO A 209 5.11 -11.53 -0.04
CA PRO A 209 4.43 -12.75 0.40
C PRO A 209 4.38 -12.91 1.93
N GLY A 210 5.33 -12.28 2.64
CA GLY A 210 5.41 -12.32 4.11
C GLY A 210 4.45 -11.40 4.84
N TYR A 211 3.63 -10.63 4.12
CA TYR A 211 2.64 -9.76 4.74
C TYR A 211 1.60 -10.57 5.53
N ARG A 212 1.18 -10.06 6.69
CA ARG A 212 0.24 -10.70 7.63
C ARG A 212 -1.11 -11.15 7.03
N ASN A 213 -1.53 -10.55 5.91
CA ASN A 213 -2.70 -11.00 5.15
C ASN A 213 -2.39 -11.03 3.64
N PRO A 214 -1.66 -12.04 3.16
CA PRO A 214 -1.17 -12.05 1.77
C PRO A 214 -2.29 -12.30 0.76
N GLY A 215 -3.41 -12.89 1.20
CA GLY A 215 -4.62 -13.13 0.39
C GLY A 215 -5.39 -11.85 0.06
N ALA A 216 -5.24 -10.79 0.86
CA ALA A 216 -5.82 -9.48 0.58
C ALA A 216 -5.09 -8.72 -0.53
N ILE A 217 -3.82 -9.03 -0.78
CA ILE A 217 -3.02 -8.34 -1.80
C ILE A 217 -3.37 -8.92 -3.18
N LYS A 218 -4.12 -8.15 -3.97
CA LYS A 218 -4.62 -8.55 -5.29
C LYS A 218 -3.75 -8.09 -6.45
N ILE A 219 -2.89 -7.09 -6.23
CA ILE A 219 -1.96 -6.54 -7.19
C ILE A 219 -0.57 -7.07 -6.85
N ASN A 220 0.11 -7.66 -7.82
CA ASN A 220 1.45 -8.23 -7.69
C ASN A 220 2.54 -7.18 -7.87
N LYS A 221 2.31 -6.14 -8.68
CA LYS A 221 3.28 -5.07 -8.96
C LYS A 221 2.62 -3.72 -9.09
N VAL A 222 3.21 -2.71 -8.46
CA VAL A 222 2.80 -1.30 -8.60
C VAL A 222 3.98 -0.49 -9.11
N THR A 223 3.78 0.25 -10.20
CA THR A 223 4.79 1.17 -10.76
C THR A 223 4.31 2.60 -10.61
N PHE A 224 5.09 3.44 -9.94
CA PHE A 224 4.86 4.87 -9.79
C PHE A 224 5.69 5.61 -10.84
N ARG A 225 5.08 5.99 -11.95
CA ARG A 225 5.74 6.65 -13.10
C ARG A 225 5.72 8.16 -12.94
N PHE A 226 6.87 8.82 -13.06
CA PHE A 226 6.98 10.27 -12.94
C PHE A 226 6.62 10.96 -14.26
N ILE A 227 5.65 11.86 -14.22
CA ILE A 227 5.16 12.63 -15.37
C ILE A 227 4.89 14.06 -14.88
N ASN A 228 5.81 14.98 -15.13
CA ASN A 228 5.71 16.36 -14.64
C ASN A 228 4.83 17.26 -15.53
N ASP A 229 4.81 17.04 -16.84
CA ASP A 229 4.06 17.85 -17.79
C ASP A 229 2.55 17.49 -17.79
N PRO A 230 1.64 18.44 -17.53
CA PRO A 230 0.20 18.16 -17.46
C PRO A 230 -0.40 17.62 -18.77
N ALA A 231 0.06 18.06 -19.94
CA ALA A 231 -0.46 17.55 -21.21
C ALA A 231 -0.03 16.09 -21.41
N ALA A 232 1.20 15.75 -21.03
CA ALA A 232 1.69 14.38 -21.01
C ALA A 232 0.93 13.49 -20.00
N GLN A 233 0.51 14.02 -18.85
CA GLN A 233 -0.32 13.28 -17.88
C GLN A 233 -1.66 12.87 -18.48
N VAL A 234 -2.36 13.81 -19.13
CA VAL A 234 -3.63 13.54 -19.80
C VAL A 234 -3.43 12.55 -20.93
N ALA A 235 -2.41 12.75 -21.77
CA ALA A 235 -2.09 11.83 -22.86
C ALA A 235 -1.79 10.41 -22.34
N ALA A 236 -1.01 10.27 -21.26
CA ALA A 236 -0.69 8.99 -20.65
C ALA A 236 -1.94 8.28 -20.09
N LEU A 237 -2.85 9.02 -19.46
CA LEU A 237 -4.10 8.44 -18.96
C LEU A 237 -5.01 7.97 -20.12
N LEU A 238 -5.17 8.80 -21.15
CA LEU A 238 -5.99 8.47 -22.32
C LEU A 238 -5.42 7.30 -23.13
N ALA A 239 -4.09 7.16 -23.18
CA ALA A 239 -3.40 6.06 -23.83
C ALA A 239 -3.42 4.75 -23.01
N GLY A 240 -3.80 4.81 -21.73
CA GLY A 240 -3.72 3.67 -20.81
C GLY A 240 -2.30 3.34 -20.34
N ASP A 241 -1.36 4.27 -20.54
CA ASP A 241 0.03 4.21 -20.08
C ASP A 241 0.14 4.30 -18.55
N VAL A 242 -0.85 4.95 -17.92
CA VAL A 242 -1.07 4.97 -16.47
C VAL A 242 -2.55 4.65 -16.19
N ASP A 243 -2.79 3.99 -15.07
CA ASP A 243 -4.13 3.58 -14.60
C ASP A 243 -4.84 4.66 -13.78
N GLY A 244 -4.10 5.66 -13.31
CA GLY A 244 -4.62 6.74 -12.49
C GLY A 244 -3.51 7.53 -11.81
N PHE A 245 -3.90 8.52 -11.01
CA PHE A 245 -2.99 9.39 -10.28
C PHE A 245 -3.43 9.51 -8.82
N PRO A 246 -2.54 9.45 -7.82
CA PRO A 246 -2.91 9.40 -6.39
C PRO A 246 -3.56 10.66 -5.77
N ARG A 247 -3.60 11.79 -6.47
CA ARG A 247 -4.02 13.11 -5.95
C ARG A 247 -5.07 13.83 -6.82
N PHE A 248 -6.11 13.11 -7.23
CA PHE A 248 -7.24 13.69 -7.96
C PHE A 248 -8.56 13.23 -7.38
#